data_AF-A0A7J0C3D4-F1
#
_entry.id   AF-A0A7J0C3D4-F1
#
_cell.length_a   1.000
_cell.length_b   1.000
_cell.length_c   1.000
_cell.angle_alpha   90.00
_cell.angle_beta   90.00
_cell.angle_gamma   90.00
#
_symmetry.space_group_name_H-M   'P 1'
#
loop_
_entity.id
_entity.type
_entity.pdbx_description
1 polymer ?
#
loop_
_entity_poly.entity_id
_entity_poly.type
_entity_poly.pdbx_seq_one_letter_code
_entity_poly.pdbx_strand_id
1 'polypeptide(L)' 'MDAAPQRAPLPVEPLECRQRAEDTALPDTDRLLWAVLAVAGELADIRRALAKRR' A
#
# COMPACT_ATOMS: atom_id res chain seq x y z
N MET A 1 17.32 8.47 -23.65
CA MET A 1 16.18 7.56 -23.43
C MET A 1 15.91 7.56 -21.94
N ASP A 2 14.95 8.37 -21.50
CA ASP A 2 14.51 8.37 -20.10
C ASP A 2 13.73 7.08 -19.81
N ALA A 3 14.34 6.18 -19.05
CA ALA A 3 13.64 5.01 -18.54
C ALA A 3 12.62 5.47 -17.52
N ALA A 4 11.33 5.47 -17.89
CA ALA A 4 10.25 5.69 -16.95
C ALA A 4 10.38 4.66 -15.81
N PRO A 5 10.31 5.07 -14.53
CA PRO A 5 10.41 4.14 -13.42
C PRO A 5 9.31 3.11 -13.56
N GLN A 6 9.68 1.83 -13.65
CA GLN A 6 8.74 0.72 -13.57
C GLN A 6 8.03 0.85 -12.22
N ARG A 7 6.77 1.31 -12.27
CA ARG A 7 5.94 1.40 -11.07
C ARG A 7 5.73 -0.03 -10.60
N ALA A 8 6.27 -0.34 -9.42
CA ALA A 8 5.99 -1.60 -8.76
C ALA A 8 4.46 -1.79 -8.70
N PRO A 9 3.97 -3.03 -8.89
CA PRO A 9 2.55 -3.31 -8.74
C PRO A 9 2.08 -2.77 -7.39
N LEU A 10 0.93 -2.09 -7.41
CA LEU A 10 0.32 -1.53 -6.21
C LEU A 10 0.10 -2.67 -5.20
N PRO A 11 0.12 -2.33 -3.90
CA PRO A 11 0.08 -3.34 -2.85
C PRO A 11 -1.16 -4.21 -2.97
N VAL A 12 -0.97 -5.43 -2.45
CA VAL A 12 -1.99 -6.36 -1.96
C VAL A 12 -3.15 -5.58 -1.30
N GLU A 13 -4.38 -6.09 -1.38
CA GLU A 13 -5.58 -5.51 -0.74
C GLU A 13 -5.19 -4.78 0.56
N PRO A 14 -5.46 -3.47 0.73
CA PRO A 14 -4.90 -2.68 1.83
C PRO A 14 -5.17 -3.30 3.21
N LEU A 15 -6.27 -4.04 3.33
CA LEU A 15 -6.64 -4.84 4.48
C LEU A 15 -5.62 -5.94 4.81
N GLU A 16 -5.12 -6.68 3.80
CA GLU A 16 -4.11 -7.72 3.98
C GLU A 16 -2.77 -7.11 4.43
N CYS A 17 -2.38 -5.97 3.86
CA CYS A 17 -1.20 -5.24 4.33
C CYS A 17 -1.35 -4.78 5.79
N ARG A 18 -2.54 -4.33 6.20
CA ARG A 18 -2.80 -3.96 7.59
C ARG A 18 -2.68 -5.15 8.53
N GLN A 19 -3.26 -6.30 8.16
CA GLN A 19 -3.15 -7.54 8.93
C GLN A 19 -1.70 -7.96 9.14
N ARG A 20 -0.87 -7.85 8.10
CA ARG A 20 0.58 -8.14 8.21
C ARG A 20 1.32 -7.11 9.05
N ALA A 21 0.95 -5.84 8.99
CA ALA A 21 1.57 -4.80 9.84
C ALA A 21 1.30 -5.05 11.35
N GLU A 22 0.13 -5.61 11.66
CA GLU A 22 -0.30 -5.93 13.02
C GLU A 22 0.23 -7.29 13.52
N ASP A 23 0.80 -8.12 12.64
CA ASP A 23 1.36 -9.43 13.00
C ASP A 23 2.64 -9.29 13.83
N THR A 24 2.54 -9.53 15.13
CA THR A 24 3.66 -9.47 16.08
C THR A 24 4.67 -10.61 15.91
N ALA A 25 4.37 -11.62 15.08
CA ALA A 25 5.33 -12.67 14.75
C ALA A 25 6.33 -12.23 13.66
N LEU A 26 6.07 -11.11 12.96
CA LEU A 26 6.95 -10.57 11.94
C LEU A 26 8.01 -9.62 12.54
N PRO A 27 9.19 -9.49 11.89
CA PRO A 27 10.16 -8.47 12.23
C PRO A 27 9.58 -7.05 12.12
N ASP A 28 10.03 -6.12 12.97
CA ASP A 28 9.54 -4.73 12.97
C ASP A 28 9.75 -4.04 11.61
N THR A 29 10.84 -4.32 10.92
CA THR A 29 11.10 -3.78 9.57
C THR A 29 10.04 -4.21 8.57
N ASP A 30 9.61 -5.46 8.65
CA ASP A 30 8.61 -6.03 7.74
C ASP A 30 7.23 -5.46 8.09
N ARG A 31 6.91 -5.37 9.38
CA ARG A 31 5.67 -4.75 9.87
C ARG A 31 5.55 -3.29 9.42
N LEU A 32 6.65 -2.53 9.49
CA LEU A 32 6.69 -1.15 9.01
C LEU A 32 6.50 -1.05 7.49
N LEU A 33 7.12 -1.94 6.72
CA LEU A 33 6.91 -2.01 5.27
C LEU A 33 5.44 -2.28 4.95
N TRP A 34 4.82 -3.25 5.62
CA TRP A 34 3.40 -3.57 5.46
C TRP A 34 2.49 -2.40 5.84
N ALA A 35 2.81 -1.67 6.91
CA ALA A 35 2.07 -0.48 7.32
C ALA A 35 2.10 0.61 6.22
N VAL A 36 3.27 0.86 5.62
CA VAL A 36 3.41 1.82 4.51
C VAL A 36 2.61 1.39 3.29
N LEU A 37 2.63 0.10 2.96
CA LEU A 37 1.85 -0.46 1.85
C LEU A 37 0.34 -0.34 2.08
N ALA A 38 -0.14 -0.60 3.30
CA ALA A 38 -1.54 -0.41 3.67
C ALA A 38 -1.98 1.05 3.46
N VAL A 39 -1.21 2.01 3.98
CA VAL A 39 -1.49 3.45 3.83
C VAL A 39 -1.47 3.88 2.36
N ALA A 40 -0.51 3.39 1.57
CA ALA A 40 -0.43 3.69 0.14
C ALA A 40 -1.66 3.17 -0.63
N GLY A 41 -2.11 1.95 -0.29
CA GLY A 41 -3.31 1.34 -0.84
C GLY A 41 -4.58 2.11 -0.51
N GLU A 42 -4.81 2.42 0.78
CA GLU A 42 -5.95 3.21 1.24
C GLU A 42 -5.99 4.60 0.57
N LEU A 43 -4.84 5.26 0.46
CA LEU A 43 -4.75 6.56 -0.22
C LEU A 43 -5.10 6.46 -1.70
N ALA A 44 -4.71 5.38 -2.38
CA ALA A 44 -5.08 5.13 -3.77
C ALA A 44 -6.60 4.95 -3.93
N ASP A 45 -7.23 4.21 -3.00
CA ASP A 45 -8.68 4.00 -3.00
C ASP A 45 -9.45 5.29 -2.73
N ILE A 46 -9.00 6.10 -1.76
CA ILE A 46 -9.56 7.43 -1.49
C ILE A 46 -9.47 8.30 -2.75
N ARG A 47 -8.31 8.35 -3.40
CA ARG A 47 -8.12 9.12 -4.65
C ARG A 47 -9.07 8.65 -5.76
N ARG A 48 -9.26 7.34 -5.92
CA ARG A 48 -10.21 6.77 -6.89
C ARG A 48 -11.65 7.13 -6.54
N ALA A 49 -12.03 7.05 -5.27
CA ALA A 49 -13.37 7.39 -4.81
C ALA A 49 -13.69 8.88 -5.02
N LEU A 50 -12.73 9.77 -4.76
CA LEU A 50 -12.85 11.20 -5.04
C LEU A 50 -12.95 11.49 -6.55
N ALA A 51 -12.14 10.81 -7.37
CA ALA A 51 -12.19 10.98 -8.82
C ALA A 51 -13.54 10.56 -9.42
N LYS A 52 -14.19 9.51 -8.89
CA LYS A 52 -15.53 9.06 -9.32
C LYS A 52 -16.66 10.02 -8.92
N ARG A 53 -16.44 10.90 -7.94
CA ARG A 53 -17.43 11.87 -7.45
C ARG A 53 -17.43 13.18 -8.24
N ARG A 54 -16.47 13.38 -9.14
CA ARG A 54 -16.32 14.54 -10.00
C ARG A 54 -16.89 14.24 -11.38
#